data_AF-A0A7S1E912-F1
#
_entry.id   AF-A0A7S1E912-F1
#
_cell.length_a   1.000
_cell.length_b   1.000
_cell.length_c   1.000
_cell.angle_alpha   90.00
_cell.angle_beta   90.00
_cell.angle_gamma   90.00
#
_symmetry.space_group_name_H-M   'P 1'
#
loop_
_entity.id
_entity.type
_entity.pdbx_description
1 polymer ?
#
loop_
_entity_poly.entity_id
_entity_poly.type
_entity_poly.pdbx_seq_one_letter_code
_entity_poly.pdbx_strand_id
1 'polypeptide(L)'
;MVVALLGWTWYVHVVIMDWHLLHASSGSTIAIAVIDLIVFNIIFAFEVVSYARILGTCPGYVPKGWPRMSAEEASESAGAEMARLNGSEGATGARGGDAE
;
A
#
# COMPACT_ATOMS: atom_id res chain seq x y z
N MET A 1 20.49 -3.01 -5.22
CA MET A 1 20.52 -3.21 -3.76
C MET A 1 19.27 -3.92 -3.24
N VAL A 2 18.05 -3.41 -3.51
CA VAL A 2 16.79 -4.01 -3.03
C VAL A 2 16.57 -5.46 -3.48
N VAL A 3 16.80 -5.78 -4.76
CA VAL A 3 16.67 -7.17 -5.26
C VAL A 3 17.61 -8.15 -4.54
N ALA A 4 18.84 -7.72 -4.25
CA ALA A 4 19.79 -8.54 -3.51
C ALA A 4 19.34 -8.76 -2.05
N LEU A 5 18.74 -7.74 -1.42
CA LEU A 5 18.17 -7.86 -0.08
C LEU A 5 16.96 -8.80 -0.08
N LEU A 6 16.06 -8.70 -1.06
CA LEU A 6 14.92 -9.63 -1.20
C LEU A 6 15.39 -11.07 -1.34
N GLY A 7 16.35 -11.32 -2.24
CA GLY A 7 16.94 -12.65 -2.41
C GLY A 7 17.62 -13.17 -1.14
N TRP A 8 18.34 -12.30 -0.43
CA TRP A 8 18.98 -12.65 0.85
C TRP A 8 17.96 -12.99 1.94
N THR A 9 16.92 -12.18 2.10
CA THR A 9 15.84 -12.43 3.08
C THR A 9 15.15 -13.76 2.81
N TRP A 10 14.81 -14.05 1.55
CA TRP A 10 14.23 -15.33 1.17
C TRP A 10 15.16 -16.50 1.49
N TYR A 11 16.45 -16.38 1.16
CA TYR A 11 17.45 -17.41 1.46
C TYR A 11 17.57 -17.67 2.96
N VAL A 12 17.67 -16.63 3.79
CA VAL A 12 17.78 -16.78 5.25
C VAL A 12 16.52 -17.46 5.82
N HIS A 13 15.33 -17.05 5.40
CA HIS A 13 14.10 -17.62 5.93
C HIS A 13 13.93 -19.09 5.51
N VAL A 14 13.96 -19.35 4.20
CA VAL A 14 13.62 -20.67 3.65
C VAL A 14 14.75 -21.69 3.85
N VAL A 15 15.99 -21.29 3.60
CA VAL A 15 17.12 -22.23 3.58
C VAL A 15 17.75 -22.39 4.96
N ILE A 16 17.75 -21.34 5.79
CA ILE A 16 18.35 -21.43 7.13
C ILE A 16 17.27 -21.71 8.16
N MET A 17 16.25 -20.86 8.30
CA MET A 17 15.28 -21.00 9.39
C MET A 17 14.34 -22.20 9.19
N ASP A 18 13.66 -22.29 8.06
CA ASP A 18 12.67 -23.35 7.80
C ASP A 18 13.34 -24.74 7.73
N TRP A 19 14.54 -24.81 7.16
CA TRP A 19 15.35 -26.03 7.19
C TRP A 19 15.67 -26.49 8.61
N HIS A 20 16.13 -25.57 9.48
CA HIS A 20 16.41 -25.88 10.87
C HIS A 20 15.15 -26.27 11.64
N LEU A 21 14.05 -25.56 11.42
CA LEU A 21 12.76 -25.87 12.02
C LEU A 21 12.28 -27.27 11.61
N LEU A 22 12.38 -27.64 10.33
CA LEU A 22 11.96 -28.96 9.86
C LEU A 22 12.83 -30.09 10.41
N HIS A 23 14.14 -29.87 10.56
CA HIS A 23 15.06 -30.91 11.05
C HIS A 23 15.12 -31.04 12.58
N ALA A 24 14.81 -29.97 13.32
CA ALA A 24 14.81 -29.99 14.78
C ALA A 24 13.46 -30.40 15.38
N SER A 25 12.43 -30.57 14.56
CA SER A 25 11.04 -30.73 14.99
C SER A 25 10.58 -32.18 15.14
N SER A 26 9.80 -32.45 16.19
CA SER A 26 8.94 -33.63 16.29
C SER A 26 7.58 -33.36 15.61
N GLY A 27 6.80 -34.40 15.32
CA GLY A 27 5.71 -34.39 14.32
C GLY A 27 4.69 -33.23 14.36
N SER A 28 4.36 -32.66 15.53
CA SER A 28 3.47 -31.49 15.63
C SER A 28 4.12 -30.17 15.16
N THR A 29 5.44 -30.04 15.35
CA THR A 29 6.20 -28.82 15.06
C THR A 29 6.56 -28.74 13.57
N ILE A 30 6.60 -29.90 12.89
CA ILE A 30 6.74 -29.98 11.43
C ILE A 30 5.55 -29.31 10.73
N ALA A 31 4.32 -29.53 11.20
CA ALA A 31 3.14 -28.90 10.62
C ALA A 31 3.21 -27.37 10.70
N ILE A 32 3.69 -26.84 11.82
CA ILE A 32 3.88 -25.39 12.01
C ILE A 32 4.94 -24.86 11.03
N ALA A 33 6.09 -25.54 10.91
CA ALA A 33 7.15 -25.15 9.99
C ALA A 33 6.69 -25.19 8.51
N VAL A 34 5.87 -26.18 8.14
CA VAL A 34 5.29 -26.26 6.79
C VAL A 34 4.30 -25.12 6.54
N ILE A 35 3.43 -24.81 7.50
CA ILE A 35 2.49 -23.68 7.38
C ILE A 35 3.25 -22.37 7.25
N ASP A 36 4.27 -22.16 8.08
CA ASP A 36 5.12 -20.96 8.05
C ASP A 36 5.81 -20.78 6.69
N LEU A 37 6.44 -21.85 6.17
CA LEU A 37 7.05 -21.87 4.85
C LEU A 37 6.06 -21.48 3.74
N ILE A 38 4.82 -22.01 3.78
CA ILE A 38 3.79 -21.71 2.78
C ILE A 38 3.37 -20.24 2.88
N VAL A 39 3.06 -19.76 4.08
CA VAL A 39 2.61 -18.38 4.32
C VAL A 39 3.70 -17.39 3.89
N PHE A 40 4.95 -17.64 4.27
CA PHE A 40 6.08 -16.80 3.89
C PHE A 40 6.23 -16.69 2.36
N ASN A 41 6.19 -17.82 1.64
CA ASN A 41 6.33 -17.80 0.17
C ASN A 41 5.18 -17.05 -0.52
N ILE A 42 3.95 -17.14 0.00
CA ILE A 42 2.82 -16.38 -0.54
C ILE A 42 3.05 -14.87 -0.38
N ILE A 43 3.40 -14.43 0.83
CA ILE A 43 3.66 -13.01 1.12
C ILE A 43 4.83 -12.51 0.26
N PHE A 44 5.92 -13.27 0.21
CA PHE A 44 7.12 -12.93 -0.55
C PHE A 44 6.81 -12.82 -2.06
N ALA A 45 5.98 -13.70 -2.61
CA ALA A 45 5.56 -13.62 -4.00
C ALA A 45 4.77 -12.33 -4.28
N PHE A 46 3.83 -11.94 -3.40
CA PHE A 46 3.12 -10.67 -3.53
C PHE A 46 4.06 -9.47 -3.47
N GLU A 47 5.06 -9.50 -2.59
CA GLU A 47 6.06 -8.44 -2.47
C GLU A 47 6.89 -8.31 -3.75
N VAL A 48 7.41 -9.42 -4.28
CA VAL A 48 8.20 -9.44 -5.53
C VAL A 48 7.37 -8.95 -6.71
N VAL A 49 6.12 -9.41 -6.85
CA VAL A 49 5.22 -8.97 -7.93
C VAL A 49 4.90 -7.48 -7.80
N SER A 50 4.64 -7.00 -6.59
CA SER A 50 4.36 -5.58 -6.33
C SER A 50 5.58 -4.71 -6.66
N TYR A 51 6.77 -5.13 -6.22
CA TYR A 51 8.02 -4.46 -6.53
C TYR A 51 8.30 -4.43 -8.04
N ALA A 52 8.12 -5.57 -8.73
CA ALA A 52 8.27 -5.65 -10.17
C ALA A 52 7.28 -4.75 -10.91
N ARG A 53 6.02 -4.69 -10.47
CA ARG A 53 5.02 -3.76 -11.03
C ARG A 53 5.43 -2.32 -10.82
N ILE A 54 5.91 -1.94 -9.63
CA ILE A 54 6.34 -0.57 -9.35
C ILE A 54 7.48 -0.17 -10.31
N LEU A 55 8.46 -1.04 -10.51
CA LEU A 55 9.57 -0.78 -11.43
C LEU A 55 9.13 -0.75 -12.91
N GLY A 56 8.17 -1.58 -13.29
CA GLY A 56 7.69 -1.69 -14.67
C GLY A 56 6.58 -0.70 -15.04
N THR A 57 5.96 -0.03 -14.06
CA THR A 57 4.87 0.92 -14.32
C THR A 57 5.47 2.29 -14.57
N CYS A 58 5.37 2.76 -15.81
CA CYS A 58 5.71 4.13 -16.14
C CYS A 58 4.77 5.10 -15.41
N PRO A 59 5.27 6.27 -14.96
CA PRO A 59 4.40 7.31 -14.45
C PRO A 59 3.37 7.69 -15.50
N GLY A 60 2.13 7.97 -15.07
CA GLY A 60 1.09 8.45 -15.96
C GLY A 60 1.51 9.72 -16.66
N TYR A 61 1.30 9.80 -17.99
CA TYR A 61 1.58 11.01 -18.75
C TYR A 61 0.33 11.88 -18.83
N VAL A 62 0.52 13.19 -18.78
CA VAL A 62 -0.55 14.14 -19.10
C VAL A 62 -0.87 14.03 -20.61
N PRO A 63 -2.11 13.70 -20.99
CA PRO A 63 -2.50 13.63 -22.40
C PRO A 63 -2.18 14.92 -23.15
N LYS A 64 -1.69 14.81 -24.39
CA LYS A 64 -1.54 15.98 -25.27
C LYS A 64 -2.92 16.63 -25.44
N GLY A 65 -3.06 17.87 -24.98
CA GLY A 65 -4.33 18.60 -24.99
C GLY A 65 -5.03 18.69 -23.64
N TRP A 66 -4.44 18.13 -22.57
CA TRP A 66 -4.89 18.50 -21.22
C TRP A 66 -4.70 20.01 -21.05
N PRO A 67 -5.77 20.77 -20.75
CA PRO A 67 -5.67 22.20 -20.60
C PRO A 67 -4.64 22.50 -19.51
N ARG A 68 -3.59 23.23 -19.86
CA ARG A 68 -2.68 23.81 -18.88
C ARG A 68 -3.46 24.92 -18.21
N MET A 69 -4.07 24.63 -17.05
CA MET A 69 -4.59 25.69 -16.21
C MET A 69 -3.44 26.63 -15.89
N SER A 70 -3.67 27.93 -16.07
CA SER A 70 -2.70 28.93 -15.62
C SER A 70 -2.60 28.87 -14.09
N ALA A 71 -1.52 29.40 -13.52
CA ALA A 71 -1.36 29.44 -12.07
C ALA A 71 -2.52 30.23 -11.40
N GLU A 72 -3.06 31.22 -12.09
CA GLU A 72 -4.24 31.99 -11.66
C GLU A 72 -5.51 31.12 -11.61
N GLU A 73 -5.78 30.33 -12.66
CA GLU A 73 -6.97 29.46 -12.72
C GLU A 73 -6.92 28.32 -11.69
N ALA A 74 -5.73 27.77 -11.44
CA ALA A 74 -5.53 26.75 -10.41
C ALA A 74 -5.69 27.31 -8.99
N SER A 75 -5.25 28.56 -8.77
CA SER A 75 -5.42 29.24 -7.49
C SER A 75 -6.88 29.62 -7.22
N GLU A 76 -7.62 30.05 -8.25
CA GLU A 76 -9.06 30.32 -8.15
C GLU A 76 -9.86 29.03 -7.90
N SER A 77 -9.54 27.93 -8.58
CA SER A 77 -10.25 26.66 -8.34
C SER A 77 -9.97 26.09 -6.96
N ALA A 78 -8.74 26.20 -6.47
CA ALA A 78 -8.36 25.78 -5.11
C ALA A 78 -9.04 26.66 -4.05
N GLY A 79 -9.12 27.97 -4.28
CA GLY A 79 -9.83 28.91 -3.41
C GLY A 79 -11.35 28.66 -3.38
N ALA A 80 -11.95 28.37 -4.54
CA ALA A 80 -13.37 28.06 -4.65
C ALA A 80 -13.74 26.73 -3.96
N GLU A 81 -12.90 25.69 -4.09
CA GLU A 81 -13.14 24.42 -3.40
C GLU A 81 -12.93 24.53 -1.89
N MET A 82 -11.92 25.29 -1.44
CA MET A 82 -11.76 25.59 0.00
C MET A 82 -12.93 26.40 0.57
N ALA A 83 -13.46 27.37 -0.19
CA ALA A 83 -14.65 28.12 0.20
C ALA A 83 -15.90 27.22 0.28
N ARG A 84 -16.05 26.25 -0.63
CA ARG A 84 -17.14 25.27 -0.62
C ARG A 84 -17.07 24.36 0.59
N LEU A 85 -15.88 23.85 0.92
CA LEU A 85 -15.65 22.98 2.07
C LEU A 85 -15.94 23.73 3.39
N ASN A 86 -15.37 24.93 3.55
CA ASN A 86 -15.60 25.77 4.74
C ASN A 86 -17.06 26.25 4.86
N GLY A 87 -17.77 26.46 3.75
CA GLY A 87 -19.19 26.82 3.76
C GLY A 87 -20.14 25.64 4.08
N SER A 88 -19.69 24.40 3.86
CA SER A 88 -20.49 23.20 4.13
C SER A 88 -20.51 22.79 5.60
N GLU A 89 -19.50 23.17 6.38
CA GLU A 89 -19.43 22.90 7.83
C GLU A 89 -20.39 23.78 8.65
N GLY A 90 -20.87 24.89 8.10
CA GLY A 90 -21.85 25.77 8.75
C GLY A 90 -23.31 25.32 8.65
N ALA A 91 -23.64 24.39 7.75
CA ALA A 91 -25.04 24.05 7.43
C ALA A 91 -25.60 22.85 8.22
N THR A 92 -24.77 22.08 8.92
CA THR A 92 -25.20 20.89 9.67
C THR A 92 -25.45 21.13 11.16
N GLY A 93 -25.18 22.34 11.68
CA GLY A 93 -25.37 22.69 13.09
C GLY A 93 -26.71 23.33 13.48
N ALA A 94 -27.56 23.71 12.53
CA ALA A 94 -28.77 24.53 12.78
C ALA A 94 -30.09 23.76 12.69
N ARG A 95 -30.13 22.49 13.10
CA ARG A 95 -31.37 21.71 13.16
C ARG A 95 -31.40 20.80 14.39
N GLY A 96 -31.57 21.42 15.56
CA GLY A 96 -31.62 20.70 16.83
C GLY A 96 -31.89 21.62 18.01
N GLY A 97 -32.98 22.38 17.95
CA GLY A 97 -33.46 23.19 19.07
C GLY A 97 -34.88 23.59 18.76
N ASP A 98 -35.83 22.81 19.30
CA ASP A 98 -37.19 23.22 19.70
C ASP A 98 -38.02 21.94 19.96
N ALA A 99 -37.90 21.42 21.19
CA ALA A 99 -38.92 20.62 21.87
C ALA A 99 -38.50 20.42 23.33
N GLU A 100 -38.86 21.37 24.19
CA GLU A 100 -39.58 21.19 25.47
C GLU A 100 -39.55 22.48 26.30
#